data_AF-D0SKT0-F1
#
_entry.id   AF-D0SKT0-F1
#
_cell.length_a   1.000
_cell.length_b   1.000
_cell.length_c   1.000
_cell.angle_alpha   90.00
_cell.angle_beta   90.00
_cell.angle_gamma   90.00
#
_symmetry.space_group_name_H-M   'P 1'
#
loop_
_entity.id
_entity.type
_entity.pdbx_description
1 polymer ?
#
loop_
_entity_poly.entity_id
_entity_poly.type
_entity_poly.pdbx_seq_one_letter_code
_entity_poly.pdbx_strand_id
1 'polypeptide(L)'
;MRIQEIKQYRSNRVERGAEPIKNFCNIGIECSTASNQLLENNYQSEFSHLIERSIVISFISAVEVYYKDIVDTIFKLCNPEFIKEPLKHIHQNKYDINDLIDLHVNMIHPCELVTNGLSFQNTESIERVFSKFLKKGFWSSLNGMKFRFKDMPKKIATYEDKYLQSLKYLFNLRHELIHDAAKRKFIDSDLIKHIDNASLCVIFSNIILLKMINENLDPELKIKD
;
A
#
# COMPACT_ATOMS: atom_id res chain seq x y z
N MET A 1 -16.16 8.88 15.40
CA MET A 1 -15.85 8.41 14.02
C MET A 1 -15.56 9.61 13.10
N ARG A 2 -14.63 9.52 12.13
CA ARG A 2 -14.23 10.66 11.27
C ARG A 2 -14.85 10.58 9.87
N ILE A 3 -16.16 10.85 9.79
CA ILE A 3 -16.96 10.73 8.55
C ILE A 3 -16.38 11.51 7.36
N GLN A 4 -15.86 12.72 7.59
CA GLN A 4 -15.30 13.55 6.52
C GLN A 4 -14.04 12.92 5.89
N GLU A 5 -13.20 12.27 6.69
CA GLU A 5 -12.02 11.57 6.17
C GLU A 5 -12.42 10.36 5.32
N ILE A 6 -13.50 9.65 5.68
CA ILE A 6 -14.03 8.54 4.88
C ILE A 6 -14.56 9.06 3.54
N LYS A 7 -15.33 10.15 3.55
CA LYS A 7 -15.85 10.79 2.33
C LYS A 7 -14.71 11.29 1.42
N GLN A 8 -13.70 11.93 1.99
CA GLN A 8 -12.53 12.36 1.23
C GLN A 8 -11.79 11.17 0.62
N TYR A 9 -11.60 10.09 1.37
CA TYR A 9 -10.96 8.89 0.85
C TYR A 9 -11.73 8.28 -0.33
N ARG A 10 -13.06 8.23 -0.23
CA ARG A 10 -13.94 7.81 -1.32
C ARG A 10 -13.74 8.66 -2.57
N SER A 11 -13.74 9.99 -2.43
CA SER A 11 -13.51 10.93 -3.56
C SER A 11 -12.15 10.72 -4.20
N ASN A 12 -11.08 10.70 -3.38
CA ASN A 12 -9.71 10.53 -3.86
C ASN A 12 -9.54 9.23 -4.64
N ARG A 13 -10.24 8.16 -4.24
CA ARG A 13 -10.15 6.88 -4.94
C ARG A 13 -10.88 6.88 -6.27
N VAL A 14 -12.02 7.58 -6.37
CA VAL A 14 -12.69 7.79 -7.66
C VAL A 14 -11.75 8.51 -8.62
N GLU A 15 -11.06 9.55 -8.15
CA GLU A 15 -10.09 10.31 -8.97
C GLU A 15 -8.87 9.49 -9.39
N ARG A 16 -8.31 8.67 -8.48
CA ARG A 16 -7.15 7.80 -8.80
C ARG A 16 -7.53 6.60 -9.69
N GLY A 17 -8.79 6.20 -9.73
CA GLY A 17 -9.22 4.99 -10.44
C GLY A 17 -9.02 3.68 -9.69
N ALA A 18 -9.52 2.58 -10.27
CA ALA A 18 -9.71 1.29 -9.61
C ALA A 18 -8.55 0.29 -9.79
N GLU A 19 -7.35 0.74 -10.16
CA GLU A 19 -6.19 -0.12 -10.43
C GLU A 19 -5.06 0.13 -9.40
N PRO A 20 -5.08 -0.49 -8.21
CA PRO A 20 -4.17 -0.14 -7.11
C PRO A 20 -2.69 -0.23 -7.48
N ILE A 21 -2.29 -1.31 -8.16
CA ILE A 21 -0.89 -1.53 -8.54
C ILE A 21 -0.40 -0.52 -9.57
N LYS A 22 -1.26 -0.12 -10.52
CA LYS A 22 -0.92 0.88 -11.54
C LYS A 22 -0.71 2.24 -10.90
N ASN A 23 -1.60 2.62 -10.00
CA ASN A 23 -1.51 3.87 -9.24
C ASN A 23 -0.23 3.93 -8.41
N PHE A 24 0.12 2.81 -7.73
CA PHE A 24 1.39 2.69 -7.02
C PHE A 24 2.59 2.83 -7.95
N CYS A 25 2.63 2.06 -9.04
CA CYS A 25 3.75 2.05 -9.98
C CYS A 25 4.01 3.43 -10.60
N ASN A 26 2.96 4.19 -10.93
CA ASN A 26 3.11 5.55 -11.47
C ASN A 26 3.88 6.44 -10.48
N ILE A 27 3.45 6.50 -9.22
CA ILE A 27 4.14 7.29 -8.19
C ILE A 27 5.54 6.74 -7.89
N GLY A 28 5.71 5.42 -7.87
CA GLY A 28 7.01 4.79 -7.68
C GLY A 28 8.03 5.17 -8.76
N ILE A 29 7.61 5.17 -10.03
CA ILE A 29 8.41 5.60 -11.17
C ILE A 29 8.75 7.09 -11.07
N GLU A 30 7.78 7.94 -10.73
CA GLU A 30 8.00 9.37 -10.52
C GLU A 30 9.03 9.63 -9.42
N CYS A 31 8.91 8.93 -8.28
CA CYS A 31 9.85 9.05 -7.16
C CYS A 31 11.26 8.59 -7.54
N SER A 32 11.40 7.45 -8.22
CA SER A 32 12.71 6.93 -8.67
C SER A 32 13.33 7.86 -9.74
N THR A 33 12.53 8.34 -10.69
CA THR A 33 12.99 9.30 -11.73
C THR A 33 13.45 10.62 -11.11
N ALA A 34 12.66 11.20 -10.21
CA ALA A 34 13.01 12.45 -9.53
C ALA A 34 14.28 12.29 -8.68
N SER A 35 14.45 11.14 -8.01
CA SER A 35 15.66 10.85 -7.24
C SER A 35 16.91 10.79 -8.11
N ASN A 36 16.84 10.09 -9.25
CA ASN A 36 17.94 10.04 -10.22
C ASN A 36 18.28 11.42 -10.77
N GLN A 37 17.27 12.22 -11.13
CA GLN A 37 17.47 13.58 -11.63
C GLN A 37 18.13 14.50 -10.59
N LEU A 38 17.77 14.37 -9.31
CA LEU A 38 18.43 15.15 -8.24
C LEU A 38 19.91 14.76 -8.09
N LEU A 39 20.20 13.47 -8.19
CA LEU A 39 21.56 12.94 -8.08
C LEU A 39 22.45 13.37 -9.26
N GLU A 40 21.96 13.19 -10.50
CA GLU A 40 22.71 13.50 -11.73
C GLU A 40 22.99 15.00 -11.90
N ASN A 41 22.01 15.84 -11.60
CA ASN A 41 22.14 17.29 -11.75
C ASN A 41 22.89 17.96 -10.58
N ASN A 42 23.35 17.16 -9.61
CA ASN A 42 24.02 17.62 -8.39
C ASN A 42 23.25 18.80 -7.76
N TYR A 43 21.92 18.69 -7.70
CA TYR A 43 21.02 19.83 -7.62
C TYR A 43 21.32 20.68 -6.37
N GLN A 44 22.00 21.81 -6.55
CA GLN A 44 22.40 22.74 -5.48
C GLN A 44 21.31 23.79 -5.18
N SER A 45 20.04 23.47 -5.40
CA SER A 45 18.95 24.34 -4.98
C SER A 45 18.83 24.36 -3.45
N GLU A 46 18.54 25.51 -2.87
CA GLU A 46 18.18 25.64 -1.44
C GLU A 46 16.94 24.81 -1.07
N PHE A 47 16.09 24.48 -2.05
CA PHE A 47 14.87 23.69 -1.86
C PHE A 47 15.06 22.18 -2.07
N SER A 48 16.26 21.72 -2.45
CA SER A 48 16.56 20.30 -2.67
C SER A 48 16.10 19.42 -1.51
N HIS A 49 16.41 19.79 -0.26
CA HIS A 49 15.96 19.05 0.93
C HIS A 49 14.42 18.88 1.03
N LEU A 50 13.63 19.83 0.54
CA LEU A 50 12.16 19.72 0.50
C LEU A 50 11.71 18.71 -0.55
N ILE A 51 12.37 18.72 -1.71
CA ILE A 51 12.10 17.76 -2.80
C ILE A 51 12.46 16.35 -2.33
N GLU A 52 13.65 16.19 -1.72
CA GLU A 52 14.11 14.91 -1.17
C GLU A 52 13.13 14.32 -0.15
N ARG A 53 12.64 15.16 0.79
CA ARG A 53 11.59 14.77 1.75
C ARG A 53 10.30 14.37 1.05
N SER A 54 9.88 15.16 0.06
CA SER A 54 8.65 14.91 -0.70
C SER A 54 8.68 13.57 -1.41
N ILE A 55 9.82 13.17 -1.97
CA ILE A 55 10.01 11.87 -2.63
C ILE A 55 9.72 10.72 -1.66
N VAL A 56 10.37 10.70 -0.49
CA VAL A 56 10.19 9.62 0.48
C VAL A 56 8.76 9.59 1.03
N ILE A 57 8.19 10.77 1.34
CA ILE A 57 6.82 10.88 1.84
C ILE A 57 5.81 10.40 0.78
N SER A 58 5.97 10.83 -0.47
CA SER A 58 5.06 10.46 -1.57
C SER A 58 5.14 8.98 -1.87
N PHE A 59 6.35 8.40 -1.90
CA PHE A 59 6.54 6.97 -2.10
C PHE A 59 5.84 6.15 -1.01
N ILE A 60 6.08 6.46 0.27
CA ILE A 60 5.45 5.72 1.37
C ILE A 60 3.94 5.95 1.43
N SER A 61 3.47 7.15 1.10
CA SER A 61 2.03 7.42 0.97
C SER A 61 1.40 6.55 -0.13
N ALA A 62 2.09 6.35 -1.26
CA ALA A 62 1.63 5.45 -2.31
C ALA A 62 1.60 3.98 -1.86
N VAL A 63 2.58 3.53 -1.07
CA VAL A 63 2.56 2.19 -0.45
C VAL A 63 1.35 2.02 0.47
N GLU A 64 1.07 3.00 1.32
CA GLU A 64 -0.06 2.97 2.24
C GLU A 64 -1.40 2.91 1.50
N VAL A 65 -1.57 3.78 0.50
CA VAL A 65 -2.76 3.83 -0.35
C VAL A 65 -2.93 2.52 -1.10
N TYR A 66 -1.86 1.94 -1.63
CA TYR A 66 -1.90 0.64 -2.28
C TYR A 66 -2.50 -0.44 -1.38
N TYR A 67 -1.98 -0.61 -0.17
CA TYR A 67 -2.49 -1.65 0.74
C TYR A 67 -3.93 -1.38 1.21
N LYS A 68 -4.32 -0.11 1.42
CA LYS A 68 -5.72 0.25 1.69
C LYS A 68 -6.64 -0.12 0.53
N ASP A 69 -6.24 0.24 -0.69
CA ASP A 69 -7.04 -0.03 -1.88
C ASP A 69 -7.14 -1.54 -2.15
N ILE A 70 -6.12 -2.34 -1.81
CA ILE A 70 -6.21 -3.81 -1.87
C ILE A 70 -7.19 -4.37 -0.84
N VAL A 71 -7.21 -3.88 0.41
CA VAL A 71 -8.21 -4.32 1.40
C VAL A 71 -9.62 -4.05 0.91
N ASP A 72 -9.86 -2.88 0.34
CA ASP A 72 -11.16 -2.59 -0.23
C ASP A 72 -11.49 -3.51 -1.42
N THR A 73 -10.53 -3.79 -2.30
CA THR A 73 -10.73 -4.76 -3.39
C THR A 73 -11.09 -6.15 -2.85
N ILE A 74 -10.47 -6.59 -1.74
CA ILE A 74 -10.86 -7.83 -1.06
C ILE A 74 -12.34 -7.76 -0.63
N PHE A 75 -12.75 -6.67 0.03
CA PHE A 75 -14.13 -6.49 0.49
C PHE A 75 -15.17 -6.44 -0.64
N LYS A 76 -14.79 -5.96 -1.82
CA LYS A 76 -15.69 -5.86 -2.97
C LYS A 76 -15.79 -7.14 -3.80
N LEU A 77 -14.70 -7.90 -3.89
CA LEU A 77 -14.60 -9.01 -4.85
C LEU A 77 -14.63 -10.38 -4.21
N CYS A 78 -14.24 -10.53 -2.94
CA CYS A 78 -14.19 -11.83 -2.30
C CYS A 78 -15.53 -12.22 -1.69
N ASN A 79 -15.78 -13.53 -1.59
CA ASN A 79 -16.96 -14.09 -0.94
C ASN A 79 -17.09 -13.56 0.51
N PRO A 80 -18.26 -13.08 0.94
CA PRO A 80 -18.50 -12.59 2.29
C PRO A 80 -18.09 -13.58 3.41
N GLU A 81 -18.27 -14.89 3.21
CA GLU A 81 -17.87 -15.90 4.21
C GLU A 81 -16.34 -16.04 4.33
N PHE A 82 -15.58 -15.75 3.26
CA PHE A 82 -14.13 -15.64 3.34
C PHE A 82 -13.69 -14.41 4.15
N ILE A 83 -14.40 -13.29 4.02
CA ILE A 83 -14.07 -12.00 4.66
C ILE A 83 -14.41 -11.99 6.15
N LYS A 84 -15.48 -12.67 6.55
CA LYS A 84 -16.12 -12.56 7.87
C LYS A 84 -15.19 -12.83 9.06
N GLU A 85 -14.35 -13.86 8.98
CA GLU A 85 -13.42 -14.17 10.07
C GLU A 85 -12.27 -13.17 10.13
N PRO A 86 -11.54 -12.87 9.02
CA PRO A 86 -10.51 -11.85 9.02
C PRO A 86 -11.02 -10.49 9.52
N LEU A 87 -12.24 -10.11 9.12
CA LEU A 87 -12.86 -8.84 9.48
C LEU A 87 -12.98 -8.66 11.01
N LYS A 88 -13.37 -9.72 11.74
CA LYS A 88 -13.45 -9.69 13.22
C LYS A 88 -12.10 -9.46 13.88
N HIS A 89 -11.02 -9.89 13.24
CA HIS A 89 -9.67 -9.74 13.78
C HIS A 89 -9.03 -8.39 13.45
N ILE A 90 -9.36 -7.81 12.30
CA ILE A 90 -8.82 -6.51 11.87
C ILE A 90 -9.66 -5.33 12.35
N HIS A 91 -10.90 -5.57 12.80
CA HIS A 91 -11.81 -4.52 13.26
C HIS A 91 -12.62 -4.95 14.49
N GLN A 92 -12.25 -4.43 15.66
CA GLN A 92 -12.85 -4.77 16.96
C GLN A 92 -13.60 -3.59 17.61
N ASN A 93 -13.72 -2.48 16.90
CA ASN A 93 -14.36 -1.28 17.44
C ASN A 93 -15.85 -1.52 17.66
N LYS A 94 -16.37 -0.97 18.76
CA LYS A 94 -17.81 -0.91 19.04
C LYS A 94 -18.34 0.45 18.64
N TYR A 95 -19.56 0.48 18.12
CA TYR A 95 -20.25 1.68 17.66
C TYR A 95 -21.53 1.87 18.47
N ASP A 96 -21.79 3.09 18.90
CA ASP A 96 -23.05 3.43 19.56
C ASP A 96 -24.16 3.76 18.54
N ILE A 97 -25.37 4.06 19.02
CA ILE A 97 -26.50 4.36 18.13
C ILE A 97 -26.29 5.64 17.30
N ASN A 98 -25.57 6.64 17.83
CA ASN A 98 -25.31 7.88 17.13
C ASN A 98 -24.31 7.66 16.00
N ASP A 99 -23.27 6.86 16.25
CA ASP A 99 -22.33 6.41 15.22
C ASP A 99 -23.07 5.69 14.07
N LEU A 100 -24.01 4.80 14.38
CA LEU A 100 -24.79 4.07 13.37
C LEU A 100 -25.72 4.98 12.57
N ILE A 101 -26.36 5.96 13.22
CA ILE A 101 -27.17 6.99 12.55
C ILE A 101 -26.29 7.83 11.62
N ASP A 102 -25.09 8.23 12.06
CA ASP A 102 -24.16 9.00 11.25
C ASP A 102 -23.71 8.23 10.00
N LEU A 103 -23.41 6.94 10.13
CA LEU A 103 -23.09 6.08 8.99
C LEU A 103 -24.24 6.02 7.98
N HIS A 104 -25.47 5.85 8.48
CA HIS A 104 -26.67 5.78 7.65
C HIS A 104 -26.92 7.10 6.90
N VAL A 105 -26.96 8.23 7.61
CA VAL A 105 -27.20 9.57 7.03
C VAL A 105 -26.15 9.91 5.99
N ASN A 106 -24.90 9.50 6.20
CA ASN A 106 -23.80 9.79 5.29
C ASN A 106 -23.57 8.72 4.22
N MET A 107 -24.42 7.67 4.17
CA MET A 107 -24.31 6.54 3.24
C MET A 107 -22.91 5.93 3.24
N ILE A 108 -22.36 5.69 4.43
CA ILE A 108 -21.05 5.06 4.60
C ILE A 108 -21.21 3.55 4.68
N HIS A 109 -20.59 2.83 3.75
CA HIS A 109 -20.58 1.37 3.80
C HIS A 109 -19.69 0.90 4.96
N PRO A 110 -20.08 -0.14 5.74
CA PRO A 110 -19.27 -0.63 6.87
C PRO A 110 -17.84 -1.00 6.49
N CYS A 111 -17.62 -1.52 5.27
CA CYS A 111 -16.27 -1.83 4.79
C CYS A 111 -15.42 -0.57 4.54
N GLU A 112 -16.02 0.57 4.17
CA GLU A 112 -15.28 1.83 4.02
C GLU A 112 -14.80 2.35 5.38
N LEU A 113 -15.65 2.21 6.41
CA LEU A 113 -15.30 2.54 7.78
C LEU A 113 -14.10 1.71 8.27
N VAL A 114 -14.12 0.41 7.99
CA VAL A 114 -13.02 -0.51 8.34
C VAL A 114 -11.75 -0.12 7.60
N THR A 115 -11.78 -0.03 6.27
CA THR A 115 -10.60 0.29 5.45
C THR A 115 -9.99 1.64 5.84
N ASN A 116 -10.82 2.65 6.13
CA ASN A 116 -10.34 3.96 6.53
C ASN A 116 -9.65 3.93 7.90
N GLY A 117 -10.17 3.13 8.84
CA GLY A 117 -9.57 2.92 10.17
C GLY A 117 -8.29 2.10 10.16
N LEU A 118 -7.97 1.39 9.07
CA LEU A 118 -6.69 0.69 8.94
C LEU A 118 -5.55 1.68 8.70
N SER A 119 -4.42 1.41 9.33
CA SER A 119 -3.19 2.19 9.25
C SER A 119 -2.08 1.27 8.75
N PHE A 120 -1.44 1.63 7.63
CA PHE A 120 -0.35 0.87 7.00
C PHE A 120 1.01 1.59 7.11
N GLN A 121 1.23 2.27 8.23
CA GLN A 121 2.39 3.14 8.45
C GLN A 121 3.72 2.38 8.69
N ASN A 122 3.67 1.04 8.73
CA ASN A 122 4.83 0.17 8.91
C ASN A 122 4.53 -1.25 8.41
N THR A 123 5.58 -2.07 8.28
CA THR A 123 5.46 -3.43 7.74
C THR A 123 4.73 -4.40 8.65
N GLU A 124 4.72 -4.14 9.96
CA GLU A 124 4.07 -4.94 10.99
C GLU A 124 2.55 -4.80 10.90
N SER A 125 2.06 -3.60 10.59
CA SER A 125 0.64 -3.33 10.38
C SER A 125 0.11 -4.01 9.11
N ILE A 126 0.91 -4.02 8.04
CA ILE A 126 0.63 -4.75 6.80
C ILE A 126 0.59 -6.26 7.09
N GLU A 127 1.63 -6.81 7.74
CA GLU A 127 1.70 -8.21 8.17
C GLU A 127 0.46 -8.62 8.97
N ARG A 128 0.10 -7.83 9.99
CA ARG A 128 -1.02 -8.11 10.89
C ARG A 128 -2.36 -8.21 10.15
N VAL A 129 -2.58 -7.40 9.12
CA VAL A 129 -3.83 -7.41 8.34
C VAL A 129 -3.83 -8.56 7.34
N PHE A 130 -2.81 -8.64 6.48
CA PHE A 130 -2.83 -9.59 5.35
C PHE A 130 -2.55 -11.04 5.77
N SER A 131 -1.90 -11.27 6.91
CA SER A 131 -1.77 -12.62 7.48
C SER A 131 -3.12 -13.25 7.86
N LYS A 132 -4.14 -12.43 8.17
CA LYS A 132 -5.50 -12.93 8.47
C LYS A 132 -6.17 -13.49 7.21
N PHE A 133 -6.07 -12.77 6.11
CA PHE A 133 -6.61 -13.21 4.82
C PHE A 133 -5.86 -14.43 4.27
N LEU A 134 -4.54 -14.48 4.43
CA LEU A 134 -3.73 -15.59 3.91
C LEU A 134 -3.65 -16.82 4.84
N LYS A 135 -4.07 -16.68 6.11
CA LYS A 135 -3.96 -17.71 7.17
C LYS A 135 -2.53 -18.22 7.41
N LYS A 136 -1.54 -17.38 7.10
CA LYS A 136 -0.10 -17.61 7.30
C LYS A 136 0.62 -16.25 7.33
N GLY A 137 1.90 -16.23 7.71
CA GLY A 137 2.68 -15.00 7.72
C GLY A 137 2.76 -14.37 6.33
N PHE A 138 2.39 -13.10 6.20
CA PHE A 138 2.28 -12.42 4.90
C PHE A 138 3.65 -12.28 4.24
N TRP A 139 4.62 -11.69 4.93
CA TRP A 139 5.97 -11.54 4.37
C TRP A 139 6.63 -12.90 4.11
N SER A 140 6.45 -13.85 5.03
CA SER A 140 6.98 -15.21 4.85
C SER A 140 6.37 -15.94 3.64
N SER A 141 5.17 -15.54 3.21
CA SER A 141 4.53 -16.12 2.02
C SER A 141 5.18 -15.71 0.71
N LEU A 142 6.01 -14.65 0.74
CA LEU A 142 6.76 -14.17 -0.42
C LEU A 142 8.06 -14.95 -0.64
N ASN A 143 8.54 -15.66 0.39
CA ASN A 143 9.81 -16.39 0.34
C ASN A 143 9.80 -17.44 -0.77
N GLY A 144 10.83 -17.41 -1.61
CA GLY A 144 10.97 -18.31 -2.76
C GLY A 144 10.04 -17.99 -3.94
N MET A 145 9.20 -16.95 -3.87
CA MET A 145 8.41 -16.52 -5.02
C MET A 145 9.32 -16.10 -6.17
N LYS A 146 8.90 -16.50 -7.37
CA LYS A 146 9.55 -16.13 -8.62
C LYS A 146 8.48 -15.74 -9.63
N PHE A 147 8.72 -14.68 -10.38
CA PHE A 147 7.89 -14.35 -11.52
C PHE A 147 8.73 -13.99 -12.73
N ARG A 148 8.10 -14.15 -13.90
CA ARG A 148 8.72 -13.93 -15.20
C ARG A 148 8.03 -12.75 -15.86
N PHE A 149 8.82 -11.88 -16.47
CA PHE A 149 8.27 -10.81 -17.30
C PHE A 149 7.78 -11.41 -18.61
N LYS A 150 6.51 -11.17 -18.96
CA LYS A 150 5.87 -11.73 -20.16
C LYS A 150 6.67 -11.40 -21.43
N ASP A 151 7.13 -10.16 -21.53
CA ASP A 151 7.87 -9.65 -22.70
C ASP A 151 9.39 -9.92 -22.63
N MET A 152 9.89 -10.41 -21.49
CA MET A 152 11.28 -10.81 -21.30
C MET A 152 11.36 -12.16 -20.56
N PRO A 153 10.98 -13.27 -21.21
CA PRO A 153 10.79 -14.55 -20.54
C PRO A 153 12.05 -15.16 -19.90
N LYS A 154 13.24 -14.70 -20.33
CA LYS A 154 14.52 -15.08 -19.73
C LYS A 154 14.83 -14.35 -18.42
N LYS A 155 14.14 -13.23 -18.13
CA LYS A 155 14.29 -12.49 -16.88
C LYS A 155 13.31 -13.03 -15.84
N ILE A 156 13.86 -13.67 -14.82
CA ILE A 156 13.13 -14.15 -13.66
C ILE A 156 13.49 -13.25 -12.49
N ALA A 157 12.50 -12.57 -11.92
CA ALA A 157 12.64 -11.90 -10.65
C ALA A 157 12.38 -12.92 -9.53
N THR A 158 13.27 -12.97 -8.54
CA THR A 158 13.11 -13.79 -7.33
C THR A 158 12.94 -12.85 -6.14
N TYR A 159 12.03 -13.19 -5.24
CA TYR A 159 11.87 -12.43 -4.00
C TYR A 159 13.14 -12.55 -3.14
N GLU A 160 13.59 -11.42 -2.60
CA GLU A 160 14.76 -11.34 -1.74
C GLU A 160 14.41 -10.52 -0.49
N ASP A 161 14.89 -10.95 0.68
CA ASP A 161 14.60 -10.29 1.97
C ASP A 161 14.97 -8.80 1.98
N LYS A 162 15.98 -8.41 1.19
CA LYS A 162 16.39 -7.00 1.03
C LYS A 162 15.23 -6.10 0.59
N TYR A 163 14.24 -6.62 -0.13
CA TYR A 163 13.06 -5.86 -0.56
C TYR A 163 12.23 -5.40 0.63
N LEU A 164 11.99 -6.29 1.60
CA LEU A 164 11.29 -5.94 2.84
C LEU A 164 12.14 -5.04 3.73
N GLN A 165 13.45 -5.29 3.83
CA GLN A 165 14.35 -4.44 4.62
C GLN A 165 14.39 -3.00 4.08
N SER A 166 14.42 -2.83 2.76
CA SER A 166 14.30 -1.51 2.14
C SER A 166 12.96 -0.83 2.46
N LEU A 167 11.85 -1.57 2.43
CA LEU A 167 10.56 -1.01 2.77
C LEU A 167 10.51 -0.56 4.25
N LYS A 168 11.05 -1.37 5.17
CA LYS A 168 11.19 -1.01 6.59
C LYS A 168 12.03 0.25 6.79
N TYR A 169 13.18 0.31 6.10
CA TYR A 169 14.05 1.47 6.12
C TYR A 169 13.31 2.74 5.69
N LEU A 170 12.57 2.69 4.57
CA LEU A 170 11.85 3.86 4.06
C LEU A 170 10.69 4.31 4.98
N PHE A 171 10.00 3.37 5.65
CA PHE A 171 9.01 3.73 6.67
C PHE A 171 9.65 4.49 7.84
N ASN A 172 10.78 3.99 8.34
CA ASN A 172 11.52 4.65 9.42
C ASN A 172 12.05 6.02 8.97
N LEU A 173 12.63 6.09 7.78
CA LEU A 173 13.13 7.33 7.20
C LEU A 173 12.00 8.36 7.06
N ARG A 174 10.81 7.98 6.55
CA ARG A 174 9.66 8.89 6.53
C ARG A 174 9.34 9.42 7.92
N HIS A 175 9.33 8.56 8.94
CA HIS A 175 9.02 8.97 10.30
C HIS A 175 10.05 9.99 10.82
N GLU A 176 11.33 9.73 10.62
CA GLU A 176 12.42 10.66 10.96
C GLU A 176 12.27 12.00 10.21
N LEU A 177 12.01 11.95 8.90
CA LEU A 177 11.88 13.12 8.06
C LEU A 177 10.65 13.97 8.40
N ILE A 178 9.59 13.43 9.01
CA ILE A 178 8.46 14.24 9.49
C ILE A 178 8.89 15.11 10.68
N HIS A 179 9.83 14.63 11.50
CA HIS A 179 10.28 15.30 12.71
C HIS A 179 11.64 16.02 12.55
N ASP A 180 12.34 15.84 11.42
CA ASP A 180 13.64 16.46 11.19
C ASP A 180 13.56 17.97 10.90
N ALA A 181 14.09 18.76 11.84
CA ALA A 181 14.25 20.20 11.72
C ALA A 181 15.59 20.62 11.08
N ALA A 182 16.55 19.70 10.94
CA ALA A 182 17.93 19.99 10.52
C ALA A 182 18.08 20.16 9.00
N LYS A 183 17.04 19.90 8.19
CA LYS A 183 16.98 20.16 6.74
C LYS A 183 18.16 19.57 5.95
N ARG A 184 18.66 18.41 6.38
CA ARG A 184 19.83 17.78 5.74
C ARG A 184 19.46 17.18 4.39
N LYS A 185 20.40 17.20 3.45
CA LYS A 185 20.35 16.37 2.24
C LYS A 185 20.70 14.93 2.60
N PHE A 186 19.99 13.98 2.01
CA PHE A 186 20.15 12.55 2.28
C PHE A 186 19.87 11.66 1.06
N ILE A 187 19.46 12.22 -0.09
CA ILE A 187 19.39 11.42 -1.34
C ILE A 187 20.79 11.06 -1.79
N ASP A 188 21.01 9.76 -1.94
CA ASP A 188 22.16 9.14 -2.54
C ASP A 188 21.73 7.92 -3.38
N SER A 189 22.70 7.23 -3.97
CA SER A 189 22.45 6.01 -4.74
C SER A 189 21.83 4.88 -3.90
N ASP A 190 22.08 4.85 -2.59
CA ASP A 190 21.57 3.81 -1.71
C ASP A 190 20.08 4.01 -1.44
N LEU A 191 19.63 5.26 -1.27
CA LEU A 191 18.19 5.56 -1.17
C LEU A 191 17.43 5.16 -2.43
N ILE A 192 17.97 5.46 -3.62
CA ILE A 192 17.35 5.07 -4.90
C ILE A 192 17.18 3.55 -4.94
N LYS A 193 18.23 2.81 -4.57
CA LYS A 193 18.18 1.34 -4.47
C LYS A 193 17.15 0.87 -3.45
N HIS A 194 16.95 1.59 -2.35
CA HIS A 194 15.89 1.28 -1.39
C HIS A 194 14.50 1.49 -1.98
N ILE A 195 14.26 2.57 -2.73
CA ILE A 195 12.99 2.84 -3.43
C ILE A 195 12.68 1.72 -4.44
N ASP A 196 13.65 1.32 -5.26
CA ASP A 196 13.47 0.26 -6.25
C ASP A 196 13.21 -1.10 -5.59
N ASN A 197 13.97 -1.44 -4.56
CA ASN A 197 13.78 -2.68 -3.78
C ASN A 197 12.41 -2.71 -3.08
N ALA A 198 11.96 -1.60 -2.50
CA ALA A 198 10.65 -1.51 -1.86
C ALA A 198 9.52 -1.61 -2.90
N SER A 199 9.73 -1.06 -4.11
CA SER A 199 8.80 -1.21 -5.23
C SER A 199 8.64 -2.68 -5.63
N LEU A 200 9.74 -3.43 -5.70
CA LEU A 200 9.68 -4.88 -5.91
C LEU A 200 8.93 -5.60 -4.78
N CYS A 201 9.12 -5.19 -3.51
CA CYS A 201 8.36 -5.75 -2.38
C CYS A 201 6.84 -5.62 -2.59
N VAL A 202 6.37 -4.45 -3.02
CA VAL A 202 4.96 -4.18 -3.31
C VAL A 202 4.47 -4.99 -4.52
N ILE A 203 5.29 -5.15 -5.57
CA ILE A 203 4.94 -5.97 -6.74
C ILE A 203 4.78 -7.45 -6.37
N PHE A 204 5.71 -8.02 -5.59
CA PHE A 204 5.59 -9.41 -5.10
C PHE A 204 4.35 -9.59 -4.22
N SER A 205 4.09 -8.61 -3.34
CA SER A 205 2.87 -8.52 -2.54
C SER A 205 1.61 -8.54 -3.40
N ASN A 206 1.60 -7.77 -4.48
CA ASN A 206 0.47 -7.72 -5.41
C ASN A 206 0.16 -9.07 -6.03
N ILE A 207 1.19 -9.82 -6.44
CA ILE A 207 1.01 -11.13 -7.07
C ILE A 207 0.32 -12.10 -6.09
N ILE A 208 0.77 -12.17 -4.84
CA ILE A 208 0.17 -13.10 -3.87
C ILE A 208 -1.24 -12.66 -3.45
N LEU A 209 -1.48 -11.35 -3.32
CA LEU A 209 -2.77 -10.81 -2.92
C LEU A 209 -3.82 -10.97 -4.03
N LEU A 210 -3.46 -10.72 -5.29
CA LEU A 210 -4.35 -10.97 -6.42
C LEU A 210 -4.64 -12.46 -6.61
N LYS A 211 -3.65 -13.34 -6.40
CA LYS A 211 -3.89 -14.78 -6.40
C LYS A 211 -4.92 -15.17 -5.34
N MET A 212 -4.75 -14.67 -4.11
CA MET A 212 -5.70 -14.93 -3.02
C MET A 212 -7.10 -14.39 -3.35
N ILE A 213 -7.21 -13.17 -3.89
CA ILE A 213 -8.50 -12.59 -4.30
C ILE A 213 -9.16 -13.48 -5.35
N ASN A 214 -8.43 -13.89 -6.39
CA ASN A 214 -8.94 -14.74 -7.47
C ASN A 214 -9.44 -16.10 -6.97
N GLU A 215 -8.73 -16.71 -6.02
CA GLU A 215 -9.12 -17.99 -5.40
C GLU A 215 -10.39 -17.87 -4.54
N ASN A 216 -10.73 -16.66 -4.07
CA ASN A 216 -11.84 -16.41 -3.15
C ASN A 216 -12.92 -15.48 -3.73
N LEU A 217 -12.94 -15.29 -5.05
CA LEU A 217 -13.95 -14.46 -5.73
C LEU A 217 -15.37 -14.90 -5.36
N ASP A 218 -16.23 -13.91 -5.10
CA ASP A 218 -17.64 -14.12 -4.88
C ASP A 218 -18.27 -14.85 -6.08
N PRO A 219 -18.91 -16.02 -5.88
CA PRO A 219 -19.61 -16.73 -6.94
C PRO A 219 -20.63 -15.87 -7.68
N GLU A 220 -21.29 -14.90 -7.02
CA GLU A 220 -22.27 -14.02 -7.65
C GLU A 220 -21.65 -13.09 -8.70
N LEU A 221 -20.36 -12.78 -8.57
CA LEU A 221 -19.61 -11.97 -9.54
C LEU A 221 -19.16 -12.78 -10.76
N LYS A 222 -19.13 -14.13 -10.67
CA LYS A 222 -18.73 -15.01 -11.78
C LYS A 222 -19.85 -15.27 -12.79
N ILE A 223 -21.09 -14.87 -12.51
CA ILE A 223 -22.29 -15.17 -13.32
C ILE A 223 -22.53 -14.09 -14.41
N LYS A 224 -21.59 -13.15 -14.62
CA LYS A 224 -21.75 -12.02 -15.54
C LYS A 224 -20.95 -12.08 -16.86
N ASP A 225 -20.51 -13.27 -17.27
CA ASP A 225 -19.93 -13.51 -18.59
C ASP A 225 -20.88 -14.32 -19.49
#